data_AF-A0AAD7F026-F1
#
_entry.id   AF-A0AAD7F026-F1
#
_cell.length_a   1.000
_cell.length_b   1.000
_cell.length_c   1.000
_cell.angle_alpha   90.00
_cell.angle_beta   90.00
_cell.angle_gamma   90.00
#
_symmetry.space_group_name_H-M   'P 1'
#
loop_
_entity.id
_entity.type
_entity.pdbx_description
1 polymer ?
#
loop_
_entity_poly.entity_id
_entity_poly.type
_entity_poly.pdbx_seq_one_letter_code
_entity_poly.pdbx_strand_id
1 'polypeptide(L)'
;MSTEQDPLLDPTTFVPPSLESTTVVTIEFCDRCRWLHRASWVQTELLLTFPPPTIGCVVLLPRNSDETAGRFRVWVTKTPATNGEAAAPPQLAWDRKVEGGFPELKVLKQRIRDIVQPGKSLGHSDKKPAQ
;
A
#
# COMPACT_ATOMS: atom_id res chain seq x y z
N MET A 1 18.82 39.34 24.43
CA MET A 1 19.17 38.07 23.77
C MET A 1 17.95 37.67 22.97
N SER A 2 17.95 38.01 21.68
CA SER A 2 16.84 37.70 20.78
C SER A 2 16.84 36.20 20.54
N THR A 3 15.79 35.52 20.98
CA THR A 3 15.53 34.14 20.59
C THR A 3 15.22 34.14 19.09
N GLU A 4 16.22 33.87 18.24
CA GLU A 4 15.96 33.43 16.88
C GLU A 4 15.12 32.15 17.00
N GLN A 5 13.85 32.22 16.58
CA GLN A 5 12.98 31.06 16.55
C GLN A 5 13.54 30.11 15.49
N ASP A 6 13.93 28.90 15.93
CA ASP A 6 14.36 27.82 15.03
C ASP A 6 13.19 27.47 14.10
N PRO A 7 13.33 27.66 12.77
CA PRO A 7 12.29 27.33 11.80
C PRO A 7 11.81 25.87 11.89
N LEU A 8 12.65 24.96 12.39
CA LEU A 8 12.30 23.54 12.56
C LEU A 8 11.26 23.29 13.65
N LEU A 9 11.04 24.27 14.53
CA LEU A 9 10.07 24.19 15.64
C LEU A 9 8.81 25.03 15.37
N ASP A 10 8.74 25.73 14.24
CA ASP A 10 7.59 26.55 13.85
C ASP A 10 6.63 25.74 12.96
N PRO A 11 5.43 25.35 13.46
CA PRO A 11 4.47 24.58 12.70
C PRO A 11 3.95 25.29 11.44
N THR A 12 4.08 26.62 11.35
CA THR A 12 3.65 27.39 10.18
C THR A 12 4.54 27.16 8.97
N THR A 13 5.75 26.62 9.17
CA THR A 13 6.69 26.26 8.10
C THR A 13 6.47 24.86 7.55
N PHE A 14 5.62 24.04 8.20
CA PHE A 14 5.44 22.64 7.83
C PHE A 14 4.60 22.51 6.56
N VAL A 15 5.09 21.72 5.61
CA VAL A 15 4.39 21.42 4.36
C VAL A 15 3.71 20.05 4.47
N PRO A 16 2.39 19.94 4.26
CA PRO A 16 1.71 18.65 4.32
C PRO A 16 2.19 17.72 3.20
N PRO A 17 2.33 16.41 3.45
CA PRO A 17 2.76 15.47 2.42
C PRO A 17 1.68 15.30 1.35
N SER A 18 2.09 15.28 0.07
CA SER A 18 1.23 14.91 -1.05
C SER A 18 1.46 13.45 -1.44
N LEU A 19 0.38 12.71 -1.66
CA LEU A 19 0.42 11.34 -2.19
C LEU A 19 0.42 11.32 -3.72
N GLU A 20 0.30 12.47 -4.37
CA GLU A 20 0.11 12.57 -5.80
C GLU A 20 1.27 11.98 -6.57
N SER A 21 2.52 12.07 -6.09
CA SER A 21 3.71 11.62 -6.82
C SER A 21 4.24 10.26 -6.37
N THR A 22 3.42 9.42 -5.72
CA THR A 22 3.90 8.14 -5.16
C THR A 22 3.02 6.95 -5.47
N THR A 23 3.61 5.76 -5.35
CA THR A 23 2.87 4.50 -5.43
C THR A 23 2.11 4.29 -4.12
N VAL A 24 0.80 4.13 -4.23
CA VAL A 24 -0.13 3.93 -3.11
C VAL A 24 -0.69 2.53 -3.15
N VAL A 25 -0.60 1.80 -2.04
CA VAL A 25 -1.33 0.53 -1.88
C VAL A 25 -2.53 0.73 -0.97
N THR A 26 -3.73 0.43 -1.45
CA THR A 26 -4.97 0.57 -0.67
C THR A 26 -5.50 -0.80 -0.26
N ILE A 27 -5.62 -1.01 1.05
CA ILE A 27 -6.24 -2.21 1.64
C ILE A 27 -7.66 -1.86 2.04
N GLU A 28 -8.62 -2.24 1.20
CA GLU A 28 -10.05 -2.09 1.48
C GLU A 28 -10.55 -3.30 2.25
N PHE A 29 -11.19 -3.11 3.40
CA PHE A 29 -11.69 -4.23 4.20
C PHE A 29 -13.03 -3.95 4.88
N CYS A 30 -13.80 -5.02 5.10
CA CYS A 30 -15.01 -5.00 5.92
C CYS A 30 -14.66 -4.73 7.39
N ASP A 31 -15.04 -3.56 7.89
CA ASP A 31 -14.77 -3.14 9.26
C ASP A 31 -15.59 -3.96 10.28
N ARG A 32 -16.87 -4.21 9.95
CA ARG A 32 -17.78 -5.07 10.73
C ARG A 32 -17.27 -6.50 10.93
N CYS A 33 -16.38 -6.95 10.05
CA CYS A 33 -15.81 -8.29 10.09
C CYS A 33 -14.60 -8.41 11.05
N ARG A 34 -14.21 -7.31 11.71
CA ARG A 34 -13.06 -7.23 12.64
C ARG A 34 -11.73 -7.60 11.99
N TRP A 35 -11.54 -7.22 10.72
CA TRP A 35 -10.33 -7.55 9.96
C TRP A 35 -9.23 -6.48 10.01
N LEU A 36 -9.42 -5.40 10.79
CA LEU A 36 -8.43 -4.33 10.96
C LEU A 36 -7.05 -4.89 11.33
N HIS A 37 -6.95 -5.78 12.32
CA HIS A 37 -5.66 -6.37 12.73
C HIS A 37 -4.93 -7.06 11.57
N ARG A 38 -5.65 -7.77 10.71
CA ARG A 38 -5.07 -8.42 9.53
C ARG A 38 -4.63 -7.38 8.51
N ALA A 39 -5.44 -6.36 8.26
CA ALA A 39 -5.11 -5.28 7.34
C ALA A 39 -3.86 -4.50 7.79
N SER A 40 -3.76 -4.17 9.08
CA SER A 40 -2.59 -3.53 9.67
C SER A 40 -1.34 -4.40 9.58
N TRP A 41 -1.45 -5.71 9.86
CA TRP A 41 -0.30 -6.62 9.71
C TRP A 41 0.20 -6.68 8.26
N VAL A 42 -0.72 -6.82 7.28
CA VAL A 42 -0.36 -6.77 5.86
C VAL A 42 0.30 -5.44 5.51
N GLN A 43 -0.23 -4.31 6.00
CA GLN A 43 0.36 -2.99 5.80
C GLN A 43 1.81 -2.92 6.30
N THR A 44 2.08 -3.38 7.53
CA THR A 44 3.44 -3.41 8.09
C THR A 44 4.38 -4.24 7.22
N GLU A 45 3.95 -5.43 6.81
CA GLU A 45 4.75 -6.33 5.99
C GLU A 45 5.08 -5.76 4.61
N LEU A 46 4.15 -5.02 4.01
CA LEU A 46 4.37 -4.36 2.72
C LEU A 46 5.37 -3.20 2.85
N LEU A 47 5.22 -2.36 3.88
CA LEU A 47 6.15 -1.25 4.12
C LEU A 47 7.57 -1.74 4.42
N LEU A 48 7.72 -2.85 5.14
CA LEU A 48 9.04 -3.47 5.39
C LEU A 48 9.67 -4.06 4.12
N THR A 49 8.85 -4.58 3.20
CA THR A 49 9.34 -5.23 1.97
C THR A 49 9.65 -4.22 0.87
N PHE A 50 8.86 -3.14 0.78
CA PHE A 50 8.92 -2.14 -0.28
C PHE A 50 9.14 -0.74 0.31
N PRO A 51 10.36 -0.42 0.74
CA PRO A 51 10.64 0.90 1.28
C PRO A 51 10.48 2.00 0.21
N PRO A 52 10.23 3.25 0.63
CA PRO A 52 10.22 4.40 -0.28
C PRO A 52 11.50 4.47 -1.14
N PRO A 53 11.40 4.87 -2.42
CA PRO A 53 10.21 5.39 -3.09
C PRO A 53 9.31 4.32 -3.73
N THR A 54 9.60 3.02 -3.54
CA THR A 54 8.90 1.92 -4.24
C THR A 54 7.40 1.92 -3.92
N ILE A 55 7.07 1.97 -2.63
CA ILE A 55 5.74 2.28 -2.12
C ILE A 55 5.92 3.48 -1.20
N GLY A 56 5.22 4.58 -1.46
CA GLY A 56 5.28 5.75 -0.59
C GLY A 56 4.27 5.68 0.54
N CYS A 57 3.12 5.04 0.31
CA CYS A 57 2.16 4.82 1.37
C CYS A 57 1.33 3.56 1.17
N VAL A 58 0.86 3.02 2.29
CA VAL A 58 -0.13 1.97 2.33
C VAL A 58 -1.31 2.50 3.15
N VAL A 59 -2.49 2.55 2.55
CA VAL A 59 -3.71 3.13 3.13
C VAL A 59 -4.65 2.00 3.56
N LEU A 60 -5.18 2.10 4.77
CA LEU A 60 -6.24 1.23 5.26
C LEU A 60 -7.58 1.92 5.01
N LEU A 61 -8.46 1.28 4.23
CA LEU A 61 -9.78 1.81 3.89
C LEU A 61 -10.87 0.91 4.52
N PRO A 62 -11.33 1.22 5.74
CA PRO A 62 -12.45 0.51 6.35
C PRO A 62 -13.74 0.77 5.58
N ARG A 63 -14.54 -0.28 5.38
CA ARG A 63 -15.85 -0.22 4.74
C ARG A 63 -16.90 -0.82 5.67
N ASN A 64 -18.03 -0.13 5.79
CA ASN A 64 -19.07 -0.49 6.75
C ASN A 64 -20.44 -0.81 6.11
N SER A 65 -20.63 -0.62 4.80
CA SER A 65 -21.89 -0.88 4.11
C SER A 65 -22.13 -2.36 3.81
N ASP A 66 -23.38 -2.76 3.55
CA ASP A 66 -23.74 -4.15 3.20
C ASP A 66 -23.14 -4.61 1.87
N GLU A 67 -23.01 -3.74 0.88
CA GLU A 67 -22.34 -4.03 -0.39
C GLU A 67 -20.85 -4.40 -0.21
N THR A 68 -20.25 -3.96 0.90
CA THR A 68 -18.84 -4.24 1.25
C THR A 68 -18.69 -5.36 2.27
N ALA A 69 -19.76 -6.08 2.60
CA ALA A 69 -19.71 -7.20 3.53
C ALA A 69 -18.73 -8.29 3.06
N GLY A 70 -17.83 -8.69 3.97
CA GLY A 70 -16.80 -9.69 3.71
C GLY A 70 -15.76 -9.28 2.66
N ARG A 71 -15.64 -7.98 2.35
CA ARG A 71 -14.65 -7.45 1.41
C ARG A 71 -13.27 -7.41 2.06
N PHE A 72 -12.26 -7.85 1.31
CA PHE A 72 -10.85 -7.65 1.60
C PHE A 72 -10.12 -7.58 0.26
N ARG A 73 -9.71 -6.38 -0.15
CA ARG A 73 -9.08 -6.11 -1.45
C ARG A 73 -7.79 -5.33 -1.24
N VAL A 74 -6.80 -5.63 -2.07
CA VAL A 74 -5.53 -4.91 -2.12
C VAL A 74 -5.37 -4.32 -3.50
N TRP A 75 -5.36 -2.99 -3.58
CA TRP A 75 -5.22 -2.21 -4.81
C TRP A 75 -3.86 -1.54 -4.85
N VAL A 76 -3.31 -1.35 -6.05
CA VAL A 76 -2.07 -0.62 -6.29
C VAL A 76 -2.35 0.50 -7.29
N THR A 77 -2.13 1.74 -6.85
CA THR A 77 -2.23 2.93 -7.70
C THR A 77 -0.82 3.46 -7.93
N LYS A 78 -0.43 3.60 -9.19
CA LYS A 78 0.85 4.18 -9.60
C LYS A 78 0.61 5.57 -10.17
N THR A 79 1.31 6.56 -9.65
CA THR A 79 1.37 7.85 -10.33
C THR A 79 2.45 7.81 -11.41
N PRO A 80 2.16 8.30 -12.62
CA PRO A 80 3.17 8.48 -13.65
C PRO A 80 4.30 9.42 -13.20
N ALA A 81 5.52 9.13 -13.67
CA ALA A 81 6.72 9.87 -13.32
C ALA A 81 6.82 11.26 -14.00
N THR A 82 5.99 11.51 -15.02
CA THR A 82 6.00 12.75 -15.81
C THR A 82 4.70 13.52 -15.64
N ASN A 83 4.82 14.79 -15.25
CA ASN A 83 3.70 15.75 -15.23
C ASN A 83 3.04 15.82 -16.61
N GLY A 84 1.91 15.13 -16.80
CA GLY A 84 1.12 15.15 -18.04
C GLY A 84 0.67 13.79 -18.57
N GLU A 85 1.23 12.67 -18.08
CA GLU A 85 0.69 11.34 -18.42
C GLU A 85 -0.57 11.05 -17.58
N ALA A 86 -1.59 10.47 -18.21
CA ALA A 86 -2.79 10.04 -17.50
C ALA A 86 -2.43 8.93 -16.51
N ALA A 87 -2.86 9.09 -15.25
CA ALA A 87 -2.67 8.05 -14.24
C ALA A 87 -3.30 6.74 -14.70
N ALA A 88 -2.52 5.67 -14.69
CA ALA A 88 -3.05 4.33 -14.96
C ALA A 88 -4.14 3.98 -13.94
N PRO A 89 -5.20 3.27 -14.35
CA PRO A 89 -6.23 2.86 -13.40
C PRO A 89 -5.61 1.98 -12.30
N PRO A 90 -6.16 2.02 -11.06
CA PRO A 90 -5.71 1.16 -9.98
C PRO A 90 -5.73 -0.32 -10.38
N GLN A 91 -4.66 -1.04 -10.06
CA GLN A 91 -4.51 -2.45 -10.37
C GLN A 91 -4.85 -3.30 -9.14
N LEU A 92 -5.70 -4.32 -9.31
CA LEU A 92 -6.09 -5.22 -8.22
C LEU A 92 -4.99 -6.28 -8.01
N ALA A 93 -4.35 -6.26 -6.85
CA ALA A 93 -3.36 -7.28 -6.47
C ALA A 93 -4.03 -8.51 -5.81
N TRP A 94 -5.10 -8.29 -5.04
CA TRP A 94 -5.81 -9.37 -4.36
C TRP A 94 -7.27 -9.02 -4.09
N ASP A 95 -8.17 -10.00 -4.20
CA ASP A 95 -9.55 -9.94 -3.71
C ASP A 95 -9.90 -11.25 -3.00
N ARG A 96 -10.36 -11.16 -1.76
CA ARG A 96 -10.68 -12.35 -0.95
C ARG A 96 -11.77 -13.23 -1.56
N LYS A 97 -12.79 -12.65 -2.19
CA LYS A 97 -13.91 -13.40 -2.79
C LYS A 97 -13.46 -14.09 -4.08
N VAL A 98 -12.61 -13.43 -4.88
CA VAL A 98 -12.05 -14.00 -6.12
C VAL A 98 -11.05 -15.11 -5.83
N GLU A 99 -10.16 -14.90 -4.87
CA GLU A 99 -9.07 -15.83 -4.54
C GLU A 99 -9.48 -16.90 -3.50
N GLY A 100 -10.73 -16.86 -3.02
CA GLY A 100 -11.24 -17.82 -2.04
C GLY A 100 -10.66 -17.70 -0.62
N GLY A 101 -9.93 -16.63 -0.31
CA GLY A 101 -9.26 -16.50 0.99
C GLY A 101 -8.48 -15.21 1.19
N PHE A 102 -7.87 -15.09 2.36
CA PHE A 102 -6.91 -14.01 2.60
C PHE A 102 -5.60 -14.27 1.85
N PRO A 103 -4.87 -13.21 1.49
CA PRO A 103 -3.60 -13.37 0.81
C PRO A 103 -2.60 -14.15 1.66
N GLU A 104 -1.97 -15.15 1.04
CA GLU A 104 -0.65 -15.58 1.49
C GLU A 104 0.33 -14.46 1.22
N LEU A 105 1.06 -14.05 2.26
CA LEU A 105 1.88 -12.85 2.21
C LEU A 105 2.95 -12.91 1.11
N LYS A 106 3.52 -14.09 0.89
CA LYS A 106 4.49 -14.34 -0.18
C LYS A 106 3.90 -14.01 -1.56
N VAL A 107 2.73 -14.57 -1.86
CA VAL A 107 2.04 -14.39 -3.14
C VAL A 107 1.64 -12.92 -3.32
N LEU A 108 1.14 -12.27 -2.27
CA LEU A 108 0.78 -10.86 -2.33
C LEU A 108 1.98 -9.97 -2.62
N LYS A 109 3.11 -10.20 -1.93
CA LYS A 109 4.37 -9.46 -2.18
C LYS A 109 4.83 -9.65 -3.64
N GLN A 110 4.76 -10.86 -4.17
CA GLN A 110 5.10 -11.12 -5.57
C GLN A 110 4.20 -10.36 -6.55
N ARG A 111 2.87 -10.44 -6.38
CA ARG A 111 1.92 -9.72 -7.23
C ARG A 111 2.13 -8.20 -7.19
N ILE A 112 2.35 -7.64 -6.00
CA ILE A 112 2.64 -6.21 -5.84
C ILE A 112 3.95 -5.85 -6.52
N ARG A 113 5.01 -6.65 -6.34
CA ARG A 113 6.28 -6.45 -7.04
C ARG A 113 6.10 -6.44 -8.56
N ASP A 114 5.33 -7.38 -9.11
CA ASP A 114 5.09 -7.42 -10.56
C ASP A 114 4.39 -6.16 -11.08
N ILE A 115 3.61 -5.49 -10.22
CA ILE A 115 2.97 -4.21 -10.53
C ILE A 115 3.92 -3.01 -10.39
N VAL A 116 4.69 -2.94 -9.29
CA VAL A 116 5.45 -1.73 -8.90
C VAL A 116 6.92 -1.75 -9.33
N GLN A 117 7.52 -2.95 -9.43
CA GLN A 117 8.93 -3.12 -9.77
C GLN A 117 9.18 -4.47 -10.48
N PRO A 118 8.68 -4.63 -11.73
CA PRO A 118 8.82 -5.88 -12.47
C PRO A 118 10.30 -6.26 -12.63
N GLY A 119 10.62 -7.54 -12.40
CA GLY A 119 11.96 -8.08 -12.57
C GLY A 119 12.91 -7.94 -11.36
N LYS A 120 12.53 -7.25 -10.28
CA LYS A 120 13.34 -7.23 -9.04
C LYS A 120 13.19 -8.54 -8.27
N SER A 121 14.29 -9.09 -7.74
CA SER A 121 14.21 -10.23 -6.83
C SER A 121 13.74 -9.80 -5.43
N LEU A 122 12.80 -10.55 -4.85
CA LEU A 122 12.35 -10.47 -3.45
C LEU A 122 13.04 -11.53 -2.56
N GLY A 123 14.15 -12.12 -3.02
CA GLY A 123 14.90 -13.11 -2.26
C GLY A 123 14.07 -14.36 -1.94
N HIS A 124 13.86 -14.65 -0.65
CA HIS A 124 13.09 -15.83 -0.20
C HIS A 124 11.64 -15.84 -0.70
N SER A 125 11.07 -14.68 -1.01
CA SER A 125 9.70 -14.62 -1.54
C SER A 125 9.62 -15.14 -2.97
N ASP A 126 10.72 -15.16 -3.74
CA ASP A 126 10.74 -15.66 -5.12
C ASP A 126 11.20 -17.09 -5.27
N LYS A 127 11.79 -17.68 -4.23
CA LYS A 127 12.19 -19.09 -4.26
C LYS A 127 10.92 -19.95 -4.30
N LYS A 128 10.73 -20.76 -5.34
CA LYS A 128 9.76 -21.86 -5.28
C LYS A 128 10.10 -22.73 -4.07
N PRO A 129 9.11 -23.20 -3.30
CA PRO A 129 9.40 -24.21 -2.28
C PRO A 129 10.16 -25.34 -2.99
N ALA A 130 11.30 -25.73 -2.42
CA ALA A 130 12.02 -26.91 -2.91
C ALA A 130 11.04 -28.07 -2.86
N GLN A 131 10.90 -28.74 -4.01
CA GLN A 131 10.02 -29.88 -4.20
C GLN A 131 10.53 -31.07 -3.37
#